data_AF-A0A7Y1UXU6-F1
#
_entry.id   AF-A0A7Y1UXU6-F1
#
_cell.length_a   1.000
_cell.length_b   1.000
_cell.length_c   1.000
_cell.angle_alpha   90.00
_cell.angle_beta   90.00
_cell.angle_gamma   90.00
#
_symmetry.space_group_name_H-M   'P 1'
#
loop_
_entity.id
_entity.type
_entity.pdbx_description
1 polymer ?
#
loop_
_entity_poly.entity_id
_entity_poly.type
_entity_poly.pdbx_seq_one_letter_code
_entity_poly.pdbx_strand_id
1 'polypeptide(L)'
;MATLATLQMPLPWDEFDLPSPLQTRSTTLVEGPPAWAWIDGTPELPIESCEPAAGEAAEGWELDHVVLLVPHLEDAVVAMEAIGEQPRLRMPVNGRPAAFFRVGPVLEVIESPVRQTALYGLVLTADEPLETIVLRWRSMGRDVTDPKPAIQPGRRIFTVRATEAGFAVMSPDQQVASS
;
A
#
# COMPACT_ATOMS: atom_id res chain seq x y z
N MET A 1 15.76 -9.44 -7.11
CA MET A 1 14.44 -9.42 -6.43
C MET A 1 13.85 -8.09 -6.82
N ALA A 2 12.76 -8.12 -7.57
CA ALA A 2 12.15 -6.92 -8.09
C ALA A 2 11.63 -6.07 -6.91
N THR A 3 11.79 -4.75 -7.02
CA THR A 3 11.38 -3.81 -5.97
C THR A 3 10.46 -2.75 -6.54
N LEU A 4 9.31 -2.53 -5.89
CA LEU A 4 8.42 -1.42 -6.19
C LEU A 4 9.08 -0.12 -5.72
N ALA A 5 9.62 0.64 -6.67
CA ALA A 5 10.41 1.83 -6.39
C ALA A 5 9.55 3.08 -6.25
N THR A 6 8.50 3.20 -7.04
CA THR A 6 7.57 4.34 -6.98
C THR A 6 6.15 3.85 -7.15
N LEU A 7 5.25 4.41 -6.35
CA LEU A 7 3.82 4.18 -6.45
C LEU A 7 3.13 5.54 -6.54
N GLN A 8 2.45 5.78 -7.65
CA GLN A 8 1.66 6.98 -7.88
C GLN A 8 0.19 6.67 -7.58
N MET A 9 -0.45 7.47 -6.73
CA MET A 9 -1.86 7.30 -6.32
C MET A 9 -2.56 8.65 -6.24
N PRO A 10 -3.89 8.72 -6.47
CA PRO A 10 -4.65 9.97 -6.38
C PRO A 10 -4.96 10.29 -4.91
N LEU A 11 -3.90 10.51 -4.14
CA LEU A 11 -3.93 10.79 -2.70
C LEU A 11 -3.07 12.03 -2.43
N PRO A 12 -3.66 13.13 -1.95
CA PRO A 12 -2.94 14.36 -1.66
C PRO A 12 -2.20 14.22 -0.32
N TRP A 13 -0.94 13.78 -0.35
CA TRP A 13 -0.17 13.44 0.86
C TRP A 13 -0.02 14.63 1.83
N ASP A 14 0.13 15.83 1.28
CA ASP A 14 0.25 17.09 2.03
C ASP A 14 -1.01 17.43 2.84
N GLU A 15 -2.20 17.08 2.35
CA GLU A 15 -3.46 17.23 3.11
C GLU A 15 -3.53 16.32 4.35
N PHE A 16 -2.61 15.36 4.48
CA PHE A 16 -2.48 14.46 5.62
C PHE A 16 -1.27 14.79 6.52
N ASP A 17 -0.67 15.99 6.39
CA ASP A 17 0.55 16.38 7.14
C ASP A 17 1.73 15.44 6.83
N LEU A 18 1.78 14.91 5.60
CA LEU A 18 2.87 14.08 5.08
C LEU A 18 3.62 14.82 3.96
N PRO A 19 4.92 14.55 3.77
CA PRO A 19 5.66 15.05 2.62
C PRO A 19 5.04 14.58 1.30
N SER A 20 5.17 15.40 0.26
CA SER A 20 4.75 15.04 -1.10
C SER A 20 5.86 15.48 -2.08
N PRO A 21 6.61 14.55 -2.69
CA PRO A 21 6.52 13.08 -2.57
C PRO A 21 7.02 12.51 -1.24
N LEU A 22 6.38 11.44 -0.76
CA LEU A 22 6.72 10.74 0.49
C LEU A 22 7.68 9.56 0.22
N GLN A 23 8.89 9.61 0.77
CA GLN A 23 9.83 8.50 0.74
C GLN A 23 9.63 7.58 1.96
N THR A 24 9.33 6.31 1.69
CA THR A 24 9.41 5.20 2.67
C THR A 24 10.73 4.43 2.48
N ARG A 25 10.98 3.37 3.25
CA ARG A 25 12.24 2.62 3.18
C ARG A 25 12.62 2.14 1.78
N SER A 26 11.67 1.70 0.96
CA SER A 26 11.94 1.14 -0.37
C SER A 26 11.12 1.76 -1.50
N THR A 27 10.11 2.58 -1.19
CA THR A 27 9.14 3.06 -2.17
C THR A 27 8.86 4.54 -1.96
N THR A 28 8.85 5.30 -3.05
CA THR A 28 8.40 6.70 -3.08
C THR A 28 6.92 6.74 -3.43
N LEU A 29 6.11 7.42 -2.61
CA LEU A 29 4.71 7.67 -2.86
C LEU A 29 4.55 9.06 -3.50
N VAL A 30 3.89 9.08 -4.66
CA VAL A 30 3.71 10.28 -5.47
C VAL A 30 2.21 10.50 -5.70
N GLU A 31 1.76 11.75 -5.66
CA GLU A 31 0.39 12.08 -6.02
C GLU A 31 0.22 12.03 -7.55
N GLY A 32 -0.85 11.40 -8.02
CA GLY A 32 -1.25 11.41 -9.44
C GLY A 32 -2.10 10.21 -9.84
N PRO A 33 -2.40 10.03 -11.14
CA PRO A 33 -3.10 8.85 -11.63
C PRO A 33 -2.42 7.54 -11.20
N PRO A 34 -3.15 6.44 -10.95
CA PRO A 34 -2.57 5.17 -10.54
C PRO A 34 -1.50 4.66 -11.51
N ALA A 35 -0.24 4.66 -11.08
CA ALA A 35 0.91 4.21 -11.85
C ALA A 35 2.00 3.67 -10.92
N TRP A 36 2.97 2.96 -11.47
CA TRP A 36 4.09 2.42 -10.69
C TRP A 36 5.40 2.37 -11.46
N ALA A 37 6.51 2.34 -10.71
CA ALA A 37 7.85 2.13 -11.23
C ALA A 37 8.52 1.00 -10.45
N TRP A 38 9.28 0.17 -11.17
CA TRP A 38 9.96 -0.99 -10.60
C TRP A 38 11.46 -0.97 -10.89
N ILE A 39 12.23 -1.55 -9.97
CA ILE A 39 13.67 -1.81 -10.13
C ILE A 39 13.86 -3.32 -10.25
N ASP A 40 14.77 -3.73 -11.15
CA ASP A 40 15.14 -5.14 -11.38
C ASP A 40 13.98 -6.06 -11.81
N GLY A 41 13.00 -5.50 -12.54
CA GLY A 41 11.91 -6.25 -13.20
C GLY A 41 10.56 -5.58 -13.03
N THR A 42 9.84 -5.36 -14.14
CA THR A 42 8.47 -4.81 -14.13
C THR A 42 7.48 -5.92 -14.48
N PRO A 43 6.49 -6.21 -13.62
CA PRO A 43 5.52 -7.25 -13.92
C PRO A 43 4.63 -6.82 -15.09
N GLU A 44 4.33 -7.75 -16.00
CA GLU A 44 3.43 -7.52 -17.14
C GLU A 44 1.96 -7.50 -16.69
N LEU A 45 1.61 -6.47 -15.92
CA LEU A 45 0.26 -6.17 -15.48
C LEU A 45 -0.19 -4.85 -16.11
N PRO A 46 -1.48 -4.70 -16.50
CA PRO A 46 -1.98 -3.51 -17.20
C PRO A 46 -2.18 -2.33 -16.24
N ILE A 47 -1.10 -1.91 -15.59
CA ILE A 47 -0.99 -0.72 -14.74
C ILE A 47 -0.02 0.22 -15.44
N GLU A 48 -0.35 1.51 -15.47
CA GLU A 48 0.49 2.51 -16.09
C GLU A 48 1.88 2.58 -15.43
N SER A 49 2.92 2.73 -16.23
CA SER A 49 4.28 2.93 -15.74
C SER A 49 4.54 4.40 -15.48
N CYS A 50 5.19 4.73 -14.37
CA CYS A 50 5.75 6.05 -14.13
C CYS A 50 7.27 6.00 -14.01
N GLU A 51 7.91 7.17 -14.01
CA GLU A 51 9.33 7.28 -13.74
C GLU A 51 9.62 7.17 -12.24
N PRO A 52 10.76 6.57 -11.83
CA PRO A 52 11.18 6.58 -10.44
C PRO A 52 11.30 8.02 -9.91
N ALA A 53 10.69 8.28 -8.75
CA ALA A 53 10.71 9.59 -8.11
C ALA A 53 11.59 9.58 -6.86
N ALA A 54 12.24 10.72 -6.60
CA ALA A 54 12.80 11.01 -5.28
C ALA A 54 11.72 11.63 -4.39
N GLY A 55 11.74 11.32 -3.10
CA GLY A 55 10.85 11.92 -2.11
C GLY A 55 11.59 12.32 -0.84
N GLU A 56 10.84 12.91 0.07
CA GLU A 56 11.33 13.28 1.40
C GLU A 56 10.89 12.23 2.41
N ALA A 57 11.79 11.84 3.31
CA ALA A 57 11.48 10.87 4.35
C ALA A 57 10.50 11.48 5.36
N ALA A 58 9.42 10.75 5.67
CA ALA A 58 8.58 11.06 6.82
C ALA A 58 8.97 10.15 7.98
N GLU A 59 9.66 10.71 8.98
CA GLU A 59 10.07 9.95 10.16
C GLU A 59 8.87 9.26 10.82
N GLY A 60 9.01 7.96 11.08
CA GLY A 60 7.97 7.15 11.71
C GLY A 60 6.83 6.70 10.79
N TRP A 61 6.92 6.93 9.47
CA TRP A 61 5.96 6.44 8.48
C TRP A 61 6.59 5.44 7.52
N GLU A 62 5.93 4.31 7.30
CA GLU A 62 6.39 3.28 6.36
C GLU A 62 5.24 2.71 5.53
N LEU A 63 5.54 2.19 4.35
CA LEU A 63 4.57 1.50 3.50
C LEU A 63 4.45 0.03 3.93
N ASP A 64 3.31 -0.33 4.51
CA ASP A 64 3.04 -1.72 4.93
C ASP A 64 2.77 -2.59 3.71
N HIS A 65 1.70 -2.23 2.99
CA HIS A 65 1.26 -2.95 1.82
C HIS A 65 0.51 -2.09 0.81
N VAL A 66 0.53 -2.55 -0.43
CA VAL A 66 -0.24 -2.03 -1.56
C VAL A 66 -1.23 -3.10 -1.99
N VAL A 67 -2.48 -2.70 -2.21
CA VAL A 67 -3.55 -3.61 -2.62
C VAL A 67 -3.78 -3.49 -4.12
N LEU A 68 -3.69 -4.62 -4.79
CA LEU A 68 -3.97 -4.79 -6.20
C LEU A 68 -5.23 -5.64 -6.38
N LEU A 69 -6.19 -5.13 -7.17
CA LEU A 69 -7.33 -5.92 -7.60
C LEU A 69 -7.08 -6.45 -9.00
N VAL A 70 -7.30 -7.74 -9.20
CA VAL A 70 -7.09 -8.41 -10.49
C VAL A 70 -8.32 -9.21 -10.91
N PRO A 71 -8.63 -9.32 -12.22
CA PRO A 71 -9.75 -10.15 -12.68
C PRO A 71 -9.54 -11.64 -12.38
N HIS A 72 -8.30 -12.11 -12.49
CA HIS A 72 -7.89 -13.50 -12.30
C HIS A 72 -6.58 -13.54 -11.51
N LEU A 73 -6.57 -14.22 -10.36
CA LEU A 73 -5.38 -14.24 -9.49
C LEU A 73 -4.17 -14.91 -10.14
N GLU A 74 -4.37 -16.04 -10.82
CA GLU A 74 -3.26 -16.82 -11.35
C GLU A 74 -2.53 -16.10 -12.50
N ASP A 75 -3.22 -15.31 -13.32
CA ASP A 75 -2.58 -14.49 -14.36
C ASP A 75 -1.62 -13.47 -13.73
N ALA A 76 -2.03 -12.88 -12.60
CA ALA A 76 -1.18 -11.95 -11.87
C ALA A 76 0.00 -12.66 -11.19
N VAL A 77 -0.20 -13.87 -10.67
CA VAL A 77 0.91 -14.69 -10.16
C VAL A 77 1.92 -14.97 -11.28
N VAL A 78 1.46 -15.40 -12.46
CA VAL A 78 2.35 -15.68 -13.60
C VAL A 78 3.16 -14.43 -13.99
N ALA A 79 2.52 -13.25 -14.02
CA ALA A 79 3.21 -11.99 -14.30
C ALA A 79 4.29 -11.64 -13.26
N MET A 80 4.04 -11.95 -11.97
CA MET A 80 5.04 -11.77 -10.91
C MET A 80 6.17 -12.83 -10.97
N GLU A 81 5.84 -14.08 -11.30
CA GLU A 81 6.84 -15.14 -11.46
C GLU A 81 7.79 -14.86 -12.64
N ALA A 82 7.30 -14.22 -13.70
CA ALA A 82 8.09 -13.80 -14.85
C ALA A 82 9.22 -12.82 -14.48
N ILE A 83 9.06 -12.04 -13.40
CA ILE A 83 10.10 -11.15 -12.85
C ILE A 83 10.85 -11.77 -11.67
N GLY A 84 10.67 -13.08 -11.44
CA GLY A 84 11.38 -13.83 -10.39
C GLY A 84 10.75 -13.74 -9.00
N GLU A 85 9.54 -13.19 -8.87
CA GLU A 85 8.83 -13.08 -7.59
C GLU A 85 7.81 -14.22 -7.40
N GLN A 86 7.83 -14.83 -6.22
CA GLN A 86 6.87 -15.88 -5.85
C GLN A 86 5.99 -15.44 -4.68
N PRO A 87 4.71 -15.87 -4.63
CA PRO A 87 3.85 -15.60 -3.48
C PRO A 87 4.47 -16.14 -2.19
N ARG A 88 4.56 -15.29 -1.16
CA ARG A 88 4.97 -15.68 0.20
C ARG A 88 3.84 -16.36 0.96
N LEU A 89 2.61 -15.97 0.65
CA LEU A 89 1.39 -16.49 1.26
C LEU A 89 0.28 -16.49 0.21
N ARG A 90 -0.57 -17.51 0.25
CA ARG A 90 -1.84 -17.57 -0.46
C ARG A 90 -2.93 -17.87 0.55
N MET A 91 -3.91 -16.98 0.65
CA MET A 91 -5.06 -17.18 1.53
C MET A 91 -6.21 -16.29 1.06
N PRO A 92 -7.48 -16.64 1.35
CA PRO A 92 -8.58 -15.79 0.96
C PRO A 92 -8.66 -14.52 1.81
N VAL A 93 -8.93 -13.37 1.17
CA VAL A 93 -9.21 -12.09 1.82
C VAL A 93 -10.67 -11.74 1.57
N ASN A 94 -11.46 -11.61 2.64
CA ASN A 94 -12.91 -11.39 2.55
C ASN A 94 -13.62 -12.40 1.61
N GLY A 95 -13.19 -13.67 1.66
CA GLY A 95 -13.74 -14.76 0.85
C GLY A 95 -13.26 -14.79 -0.61
N ARG A 96 -12.32 -13.94 -1.00
CA ARG A 96 -11.76 -13.88 -2.35
C ARG A 96 -10.35 -14.47 -2.39
N PRO A 97 -9.96 -15.24 -3.42
CA PRO A 97 -8.58 -15.67 -3.60
C PRO A 97 -7.61 -14.49 -3.54
N ALA A 98 -6.53 -14.63 -2.78
CA ALA A 98 -5.47 -13.63 -2.74
C ALA A 98 -4.08 -14.27 -2.61
N ALA A 99 -3.07 -13.54 -3.10
CA ALA A 99 -1.66 -13.87 -3.01
C ALA A 99 -0.88 -12.64 -2.53
N PHE A 100 0.13 -12.87 -1.68
CA PHE A 100 0.93 -11.82 -1.08
C PHE A 100 2.38 -11.97 -1.52
N PHE A 101 2.95 -10.91 -2.10
CA PHE A 101 4.34 -10.85 -2.53
C PHE A 101 5.12 -9.87 -1.64
N ARG A 102 6.43 -10.07 -1.50
CA ARG A 102 7.31 -9.09 -0.85
C ARG A 102 8.14 -8.46 -1.96
N VAL A 103 8.02 -7.15 -2.17
CA VAL A 103 8.66 -6.43 -3.29
C VAL A 103 9.25 -5.10 -2.83
N GLY A 104 9.84 -5.10 -1.63
CA GLY A 104 9.93 -3.92 -0.78
C GLY A 104 8.76 -3.94 0.21
N PRO A 105 7.65 -3.23 -0.03
CA PRO A 105 6.41 -3.43 0.71
C PRO A 105 5.79 -4.80 0.41
N VAL A 106 4.72 -5.15 1.13
CA VAL A 106 3.88 -6.28 0.70
C VAL A 106 2.99 -5.82 -0.46
N LEU A 107 2.93 -6.61 -1.54
CA LEU A 107 1.92 -6.44 -2.58
C LEU A 107 0.83 -7.49 -2.34
N GLU A 108 -0.35 -7.05 -1.94
CA GLU A 108 -1.54 -7.87 -1.71
C GLU A 108 -2.37 -7.90 -3.00
N VAL A 109 -2.35 -9.03 -3.69
CA VAL A 109 -3.07 -9.22 -4.95
C VAL A 109 -4.34 -10.02 -4.68
N ILE A 110 -5.50 -9.41 -4.93
CA ILE A 110 -6.81 -9.98 -4.61
C ILE A 110 -7.64 -10.13 -5.89
N GLU A 111 -8.23 -11.30 -6.07
CA GLU A 111 -9.18 -11.53 -7.16
C GLU A 111 -10.50 -10.77 -6.93
N SER A 112 -10.89 -9.96 -7.90
CA SER A 112 -12.06 -9.10 -7.83
C SER A 112 -12.73 -9.01 -9.20
N PRO A 113 -14.05 -8.80 -9.30
CA PRO A 113 -14.75 -8.63 -10.58
C PRO A 113 -14.47 -7.26 -11.23
N VAL A 114 -13.19 -6.86 -11.28
CA VAL A 114 -12.70 -5.72 -12.04
C VAL A 114 -12.48 -6.13 -13.49
N ARG A 115 -12.60 -5.19 -14.42
CA ARG A 115 -12.38 -5.47 -15.86
C ARG A 115 -10.91 -5.60 -16.23
N GLN A 116 -10.05 -4.93 -15.47
CA GLN A 116 -8.61 -4.91 -15.62
C GLN A 116 -7.97 -4.75 -14.25
N THR A 117 -6.69 -5.08 -14.16
CA THR A 117 -5.89 -4.88 -12.97
C THR A 117 -5.94 -3.41 -12.52
N ALA A 118 -6.10 -3.19 -11.21
CA ALA A 118 -6.21 -1.85 -10.64
C ALA A 118 -5.45 -1.75 -9.32
N LEU A 119 -4.65 -0.69 -9.18
CA LEU A 119 -4.14 -0.24 -7.88
C LEU A 119 -5.32 0.29 -7.07
N TYR A 120 -5.73 -0.47 -6.06
CA TYR A 120 -6.92 -0.15 -5.29
C TYR A 120 -6.63 0.80 -4.14
N GLY A 121 -5.50 0.62 -3.48
CA GLY A 121 -5.16 1.40 -2.30
C GLY A 121 -3.88 0.94 -1.64
N LEU A 122 -3.55 1.60 -0.54
CA LEU A 122 -2.38 1.27 0.26
C LEU A 122 -2.64 1.46 1.75
N VAL A 123 -1.74 0.88 2.55
CA VAL A 123 -1.72 1.05 3.99
C VAL A 123 -0.35 1.52 4.42
N LEU A 124 -0.31 2.65 5.14
CA LEU A 124 0.88 3.10 5.83
C LEU A 124 0.89 2.59 7.27
N THR A 125 2.07 2.33 7.82
CA THR A 125 2.26 2.28 9.27
C THR A 125 2.71 3.61 9.81
N ALA A 126 2.31 3.92 11.04
CA ALA A 126 2.80 5.09 11.75
C ALA A 126 3.26 4.71 13.17
N ASP A 127 4.44 5.16 13.57
CA ASP A 127 4.98 4.96 14.92
C ASP A 127 4.23 5.77 15.98
N GLU A 128 3.63 6.89 15.57
CA GLU A 128 2.75 7.67 16.42
C GLU A 128 1.45 6.89 16.75
N PRO A 129 0.93 6.99 17.99
CA PRO A 129 -0.37 6.41 18.32
C PRO A 129 -1.49 6.85 17.36
N LEU A 130 -2.25 5.88 16.85
CA LEU A 130 -3.28 6.11 15.84
C LEU A 130 -4.35 7.12 16.29
N GLU A 131 -4.66 7.17 17.58
CA GLU A 131 -5.58 8.14 18.17
C GLU A 131 -5.12 9.59 17.95
N THR A 132 -3.81 9.85 18.05
CA THR A 132 -3.23 11.17 17.85
C THR A 132 -3.35 11.59 16.38
N ILE A 133 -3.03 10.68 15.46
CA ILE A 133 -3.15 10.90 14.01
C ILE A 133 -4.61 11.17 13.65
N VAL A 134 -5.54 10.34 14.13
CA VAL A 134 -6.98 10.50 13.90
C VAL A 134 -7.48 11.85 14.40
N LEU A 135 -7.09 12.26 15.60
CA LEU A 135 -7.47 13.56 16.15
C LEU A 135 -6.94 14.72 15.28
N ARG A 136 -5.66 14.66 14.89
CA ARG A 136 -5.01 15.65 14.02
C ARG A 136 -5.71 15.74 12.67
N TRP A 137 -5.91 14.61 11.99
CA TRP A 137 -6.51 14.56 10.66
C TRP A 137 -7.97 15.03 10.67
N ARG A 138 -8.75 14.67 11.70
CA ARG A 138 -10.10 15.23 11.89
C ARG A 138 -10.08 16.74 12.10
N SER A 139 -9.11 17.27 12.83
CA SER A 139 -8.96 18.72 13.02
C SER A 139 -8.61 19.47 11.73
N MET A 140 -7.98 18.78 10.76
CA MET A 140 -7.72 19.26 9.39
C MET A 140 -8.87 18.98 8.41
N GLY A 141 -10.03 18.56 8.91
CA GLY A 141 -11.23 18.30 8.09
C GLY A 141 -11.21 16.98 7.32
N ARG A 142 -10.27 16.07 7.60
CA ARG A 142 -10.21 14.75 6.95
C ARG A 142 -11.26 13.81 7.54
N ASP A 143 -11.88 13.01 6.67
CA ASP A 143 -12.85 12.01 7.08
C ASP A 143 -12.17 10.66 7.40
N VAL A 144 -12.09 10.28 8.68
CA VAL A 144 -11.42 9.05 9.13
C VAL A 144 -12.26 8.24 10.12
N THR A 145 -12.17 6.92 10.07
CA THR A 145 -12.77 6.02 11.07
C THR A 145 -12.05 6.10 12.41
N ASP A 146 -12.66 5.59 13.48
CA ASP A 146 -11.91 5.31 14.71
C ASP A 146 -10.96 4.11 14.51
N PRO A 147 -9.81 4.05 15.21
CA PRO A 147 -8.92 2.91 15.12
C PRO A 147 -9.53 1.65 15.74
N LYS A 148 -9.61 0.58 14.95
CA LYS A 148 -10.15 -0.74 15.33
C LYS A 148 -9.07 -1.81 15.25
N PRO A 149 -9.25 -2.99 15.87
CA PRO A 149 -8.37 -4.13 15.61
C PRO A 149 -8.27 -4.44 14.12
N ALA A 150 -7.05 -4.65 13.63
CA ALA A 150 -6.80 -5.13 12.28
C ALA A 150 -7.06 -6.65 12.20
N ILE A 151 -7.18 -7.17 10.98
CA ILE A 151 -7.22 -8.62 10.75
C ILE A 151 -5.89 -9.27 11.19
N GLN A 152 -4.78 -8.54 11.04
CA GLN A 152 -3.48 -8.95 11.55
C GLN A 152 -3.47 -8.86 13.10
N PRO A 153 -3.22 -9.98 13.80
CA PRO A 153 -3.25 -10.01 15.27
C PRO A 153 -2.32 -8.96 15.89
N GLY A 154 -2.79 -8.31 16.96
CA GLY A 154 -2.01 -7.33 17.72
C GLY A 154 -1.89 -5.94 17.07
N ARG A 155 -2.36 -5.77 15.83
CA ARG A 155 -2.33 -4.48 15.13
C ARG A 155 -3.68 -3.79 15.17
N ARG A 156 -3.68 -2.47 15.06
CA ARG A 156 -4.87 -1.63 14.93
C ARG A 156 -4.80 -0.83 13.64
N ILE A 157 -5.95 -0.49 13.08
CA ILE A 157 -6.05 0.21 11.80
C ILE A 157 -7.21 1.20 11.84
N PHE A 158 -7.06 2.35 11.18
CA PHE A 158 -8.17 3.21 10.79
C PHE A 158 -8.15 3.45 9.28
N THR A 159 -9.31 3.74 8.72
CA THR A 159 -9.48 3.99 7.28
C THR A 159 -9.73 5.47 7.06
N VAL A 160 -9.08 6.03 6.05
CA VAL A 160 -9.41 7.34 5.48
C VAL A 160 -10.52 7.15 4.46
N ARG A 161 -11.57 7.95 4.57
CA ARG A 161 -12.75 7.94 3.71
C ARG A 161 -12.71 9.14 2.78
N ALA A 162 -13.61 9.13 1.79
CA ALA A 162 -13.76 10.20 0.81
C ALA A 162 -12.47 10.52 0.03
N THR A 163 -11.63 9.51 -0.18
CA THR A 163 -10.44 9.54 -1.03
C THR A 163 -10.72 8.85 -2.36
N GLU A 164 -10.00 9.23 -3.42
CA GLU A 164 -10.15 8.60 -4.75
C GLU A 164 -9.50 7.20 -4.84
N ALA A 165 -8.66 6.86 -3.87
CA ALA A 165 -8.10 5.52 -3.69
C ALA A 165 -8.26 5.05 -2.23
N GLY A 166 -8.19 3.74 -2.01
CA GLY A 166 -8.18 3.17 -0.67
C GLY A 166 -6.96 3.64 0.10
N PHE A 167 -7.17 4.23 1.29
CA PHE A 167 -6.09 4.64 2.16
C PHE A 167 -6.42 4.31 3.62
N ALA A 168 -5.49 3.65 4.30
CA ALA A 168 -5.59 3.36 5.71
C ALA A 168 -4.23 3.52 6.40
N VAL A 169 -4.28 3.70 7.72
CA VAL A 169 -3.10 3.77 8.56
C VAL A 169 -3.22 2.72 9.65
N MET A 170 -2.11 2.03 9.87
CA MET A 170 -2.00 0.89 10.78
C MET A 170 -0.92 1.12 11.82
N SER A 171 -1.09 0.54 13.01
CA SER A 171 0.00 0.48 13.98
C SER A 171 1.15 -0.37 13.43
N PRO A 172 2.40 -0.13 13.84
CA PRO A 172 3.52 -0.98 13.47
C PRO A 172 3.31 -2.40 13.96
N ASP A 173 4.03 -3.36 13.37
CA ASP A 173 4.08 -4.71 13.90
C ASP A 173 4.88 -4.71 15.21
N GLN A 174 4.25 -5.11 16.31
CA GLN A 174 4.89 -5.16 17.63
C GLN A 174 6.03 -6.19 17.70
N GLN A 175 6.16 -7.12 16.75
CA GLN A 175 7.29 -8.06 16.69
C GLN A 175 8.60 -7.43 16.18
N VAL A 176 8.54 -6.28 15.50
CA VAL A 176 9.75 -5.64 14.92
C VAL A 176 10.48 -4.77 15.96
N ALA A 177 9.87 -4.45 17.10
CA ALA A 177 10.48 -3.67 18.16
C ALA A 177 11.44 -4.47 19.08
N SER A 178 11.69 -5.75 18.76
CA SER A 178 12.56 -6.66 19.53
C SER A 178 13.68 -7.23 18.66
N SER A 179 14.53 -6.38 18.09
CA SER A 179 15.79 -6.77 17.47
C SER A 179 16.85 -5.69 17.60
#